data_AF-A0A5W0U0X1-F1
#
_entry.id   AF-A0A5W0U0X1-F1
#
_cell.length_a   1.000
_cell.length_b   1.000
_cell.length_c   1.000
_cell.angle_alpha   90.00
_cell.angle_beta   90.00
_cell.angle_gamma   90.00
#
_symmetry.space_group_name_H-M   'P 1'
#
loop_
_entity.id
_entity.type
_entity.pdbx_description
1 polymer ?
#
loop_
_entity_poly.entity_id
_entity_poly.type
_entity_poly.pdbx_seq_one_letter_code
_entity_poly.pdbx_strand_id
1 'polypeptide(L)'
;FAETSASYISHDDLSATRSYQNPEAVDMAKGLGTLKDVPDFLYVITDVNANMADKCKRVWEPQSLALSQLIVELVALRKTNNKGSYEQALSHLDCSIFTN
;
A
#
# COMPACT_ATOMS: atom_id res chain seq x y z
N PHE A 1 13.48 32.83 22.98
CA PHE A 1 12.97 31.52 22.55
C PHE A 1 11.57 31.73 22.03
N ALA A 2 11.33 31.53 20.73
CA ALA A 2 10.00 31.62 20.16
C ALA A 2 9.36 30.23 20.24
N GLU A 3 8.28 30.10 20.99
CA GLU A 3 7.47 28.90 21.05
C GLU A 3 6.70 28.78 19.73
N THR A 4 7.13 27.87 18.87
CA THR A 4 6.31 27.39 17.74
C THR A 4 5.12 26.64 18.32
N SER A 5 4.01 27.33 18.51
CA SER A 5 2.72 26.70 18.80
C SER A 5 2.34 25.86 17.59
N ALA A 6 2.53 24.54 17.67
CA ALA A 6 1.94 23.60 16.73
C ALA A 6 0.42 23.78 16.82
N SER A 7 -0.20 24.36 15.80
CA SER A 7 -1.66 24.47 15.76
C SER A 7 -2.21 23.05 15.63
N TYR A 8 -2.76 22.53 16.72
CA TYR A 8 -3.58 21.33 16.65
C TYR A 8 -4.76 21.63 15.74
N ILE A 9 -4.80 20.98 14.59
CA ILE A 9 -5.97 20.99 13.70
C ILE A 9 -7.13 20.49 14.55
N SER A 10 -8.17 21.32 14.69
CA SER A 10 -9.38 20.96 15.43
C SER A 10 -9.98 19.68 14.83
N HIS A 11 -10.52 18.80 15.68
CA HIS A 11 -11.27 17.63 15.22
C HIS A 11 -12.41 18.03 14.25
N ASP A 12 -12.95 19.24 14.42
CA ASP A 12 -13.98 19.79 13.55
C ASP A 12 -13.43 20.22 12.18
N ASP A 13 -12.20 20.74 12.10
CA ASP A 13 -11.55 21.06 10.81
C ASP A 13 -11.16 19.80 10.03
N LEU A 14 -10.85 18.71 10.74
CA LEU A 14 -10.68 17.37 10.17
C LEU A 14 -12.00 16.82 9.59
N SER A 15 -13.14 17.15 10.20
CA SER A 15 -14.46 16.76 9.70
C SER A 15 -14.89 17.55 8.46
N ALA A 16 -14.42 18.80 8.32
CA ALA A 16 -14.71 19.65 7.17
C ALA A 16 -13.82 19.37 5.94
N THR A 17 -12.62 18.79 6.10
CA THR A 17 -11.68 18.51 4.99
C THR A 17 -11.53 17.04 4.59
N ARG A 18 -12.17 16.09 5.28
CA ARG A 18 -12.15 14.67 4.88
C ARG A 18 -13.54 14.07 4.84
N SER A 19 -14.37 14.65 4.00
CA SER A 19 -15.38 13.82 3.38
C SER A 19 -14.62 12.78 2.54
N TYR A 20 -14.64 11.51 2.93
CA TYR A 20 -14.29 10.39 2.05
C TYR A 20 -15.35 10.29 0.94
N GLN A 21 -15.54 11.38 0.21
CA GLN A 21 -16.51 11.58 -0.86
C GLN A 21 -15.91 11.27 -2.22
N ASN A 22 -14.64 10.88 -2.30
CA ASN A 22 -14.14 10.27 -3.53
C ASN A 22 -14.77 8.86 -3.61
N PRO A 23 -15.70 8.62 -4.55
CA PRO A 23 -16.31 7.31 -4.72
C PRO A 23 -15.27 6.22 -4.99
N GLU A 24 -14.16 6.58 -5.64
CA GLU A 24 -13.03 5.68 -5.87
C GLU A 24 -12.40 5.27 -4.54
N ALA A 25 -12.17 6.21 -3.61
CA ALA A 25 -11.63 5.92 -2.27
C ALA A 25 -12.56 4.97 -1.48
N VAL A 26 -13.87 5.18 -1.59
CA VAL A 26 -14.90 4.33 -0.97
C VAL A 26 -14.91 2.94 -1.61
N ASP A 27 -14.77 2.86 -2.93
CA ASP A 27 -14.76 1.59 -3.66
C ASP A 27 -13.43 0.83 -3.48
N MET A 28 -12.29 1.53 -3.32
CA MET A 28 -11.06 0.89 -2.87
C MET A 28 -11.24 0.33 -1.46
N ALA A 29 -11.84 1.08 -0.54
CA ALA A 29 -12.05 0.62 0.84
C ALA A 29 -12.97 -0.61 0.87
N LYS A 30 -13.99 -0.67 0.00
CA LYS A 30 -14.82 -1.86 -0.17
C LYS A 30 -14.04 -3.03 -0.78
N GLY A 31 -13.24 -2.80 -1.82
CA GLY A 31 -12.38 -3.82 -2.44
C GLY A 31 -11.28 -4.32 -1.50
N LEU A 32 -10.73 -3.48 -0.64
CA LEU A 32 -9.83 -3.88 0.44
C LEU A 32 -10.60 -4.61 1.55
N GLY A 33 -11.85 -4.22 1.80
CA GLY A 33 -12.77 -4.90 2.71
C GLY A 33 -13.10 -6.34 2.27
N THR A 34 -13.18 -6.62 0.97
CA THR A 34 -13.30 -7.99 0.45
C THR A 34 -11.99 -8.78 0.52
N LEU A 35 -10.85 -8.08 0.59
CA LEU A 35 -9.52 -8.66 0.83
C LEU A 35 -9.17 -8.81 2.32
N LYS A 36 -9.99 -8.32 3.25
CA LYS A 36 -9.73 -8.42 4.70
C LYS A 36 -9.61 -9.88 5.17
N ASP A 37 -10.28 -10.80 4.48
CA ASP A 37 -10.20 -12.23 4.76
C ASP A 37 -8.99 -12.90 4.07
N VAL A 38 -8.15 -12.13 3.37
CA VAL A 38 -6.90 -12.57 2.72
C VAL A 38 -5.71 -11.70 3.20
N PRO A 39 -5.28 -11.85 4.47
CA PRO A 39 -4.22 -11.03 5.06
C PRO A 39 -2.94 -10.97 4.23
N ASP A 40 -2.59 -12.09 3.58
CA ASP A 40 -1.40 -12.18 2.73
C ASP A 40 -1.40 -11.18 1.58
N PHE A 41 -2.55 -10.91 0.96
CA PHE A 41 -2.63 -9.94 -0.15
C PHE A 41 -2.32 -8.53 0.32
N LEU A 42 -2.92 -8.12 1.44
CA LEU A 42 -2.68 -6.80 2.02
C LEU A 42 -1.23 -6.64 2.48
N TYR A 43 -0.64 -7.67 3.10
CA TYR A 43 0.76 -7.63 3.49
C TYR A 43 1.70 -7.56 2.29
N VAL A 44 1.45 -8.34 1.24
CA VAL A 44 2.29 -8.33 0.04
C VAL A 44 2.21 -7.00 -0.68
N ILE A 45 1.02 -6.41 -0.83
CA ILE A 45 0.86 -5.08 -1.41
C ILE A 45 1.64 -4.05 -0.60
N THR A 46 1.55 -4.11 0.74
CA THR A 46 2.26 -3.17 1.63
C THR A 46 3.77 -3.32 1.50
N ASP A 47 4.30 -4.55 1.54
CA ASP A 47 5.74 -4.83 1.45
C ASP A 47 6.31 -4.42 0.10
N VAL A 48 5.59 -4.72 -0.99
CA VAL A 48 5.97 -4.28 -2.34
C VAL A 48 5.99 -2.75 -2.40
N ASN A 49 4.94 -2.08 -1.92
CA ASN A 49 4.87 -0.63 -2.00
C ASN A 49 5.96 0.05 -1.16
N ALA A 50 6.26 -0.47 0.03
CA ALA A 50 7.34 0.03 0.88
C ALA A 50 8.72 -0.17 0.26
N ASN A 51 9.01 -1.36 -0.25
CA ASN A 51 10.26 -1.68 -0.94
C ASN A 51 10.47 -0.78 -2.16
N MET A 52 9.40 -0.58 -2.94
CA MET A 52 9.45 0.25 -4.14
C MET A 52 9.50 1.75 -3.81
N ALA A 53 8.89 2.20 -2.73
CA ALA A 53 9.01 3.56 -2.24
C ALA A 53 10.46 3.89 -1.84
N ASP A 54 11.16 2.96 -1.19
CA ASP A 54 12.56 3.17 -0.86
C ASP A 54 13.46 3.15 -2.12
N LYS A 55 13.30 2.14 -2.99
CA LYS A 55 14.14 1.97 -4.18
C LYS A 55 13.90 3.03 -5.26
N CYS A 56 12.64 3.32 -5.55
CA CYS A 56 12.22 4.12 -6.70
C CYS A 56 11.73 5.51 -6.32
N LYS A 57 11.71 5.84 -5.03
CA LYS A 57 11.21 7.12 -4.50
C LYS A 57 9.79 7.44 -4.98
N ARG A 58 8.98 6.39 -5.16
CA ARG A 58 7.60 6.45 -5.67
C ARG A 58 6.72 5.45 -4.94
N VAL A 59 5.49 5.88 -4.63
CA VAL A 59 4.42 5.01 -4.10
C VAL A 59 3.46 4.71 -5.24
N TRP A 60 3.06 3.45 -5.38
CA TRP A 60 2.03 3.04 -6.32
C TRP A 60 0.68 2.95 -5.62
N GLU A 61 -0.38 3.20 -6.38
CA GLU A 61 -1.73 3.02 -5.87
C GLU A 61 -1.96 1.54 -5.56
N PRO A 62 -2.48 1.21 -4.36
CA PRO A 62 -2.70 -0.18 -3.94
C PRO A 62 -3.52 -0.99 -4.94
N GLN A 63 -4.44 -0.35 -5.68
CA GLN A 63 -5.26 -0.99 -6.71
C GLN A 63 -4.45 -1.41 -7.92
N SER A 64 -3.55 -0.54 -8.42
CA SER A 64 -2.66 -0.88 -9.53
C SER A 64 -1.75 -2.05 -9.17
N LEU A 65 -1.30 -2.11 -7.91
CA LEU A 65 -0.54 -3.24 -7.40
C LEU A 65 -1.42 -4.49 -7.33
N ALA A 66 -2.61 -4.42 -6.73
CA ALA A 66 -3.50 -5.56 -6.53
C ALA A 66 -3.91 -6.27 -7.83
N LEU A 67 -3.97 -5.53 -8.95
CA LEU A 67 -4.26 -6.07 -10.28
C LEU A 67 -3.05 -6.68 -10.99
N SER A 68 -1.84 -6.55 -10.43
CA SER A 68 -0.62 -7.09 -11.01
C SER A 68 -0.47 -8.58 -10.73
N GLN A 69 -0.13 -9.34 -11.78
CA GLN A 69 0.24 -10.75 -11.67
C GLN A 69 1.38 -10.99 -10.67
N LEU A 70 2.30 -10.02 -10.52
CA LEU A 70 3.38 -10.08 -9.55
C LEU A 70 2.86 -10.20 -8.10
N ILE A 71 1.80 -9.48 -7.74
CA ILE A 71 1.25 -9.56 -6.38
C ILE A 71 0.68 -10.95 -6.12
N VAL A 72 0.00 -11.55 -7.11
CA VAL A 72 -0.55 -12.91 -7.00
C VAL A 72 0.58 -13.93 -6.73
N GLU A 73 1.69 -13.82 -7.47
CA GLU A 73 2.85 -14.70 -7.33
C GLU A 73 3.54 -14.52 -5.97
N LEU A 74 3.73 -13.28 -5.53
CA LEU A 74 4.32 -12.97 -4.23
C LEU A 74 3.45 -13.43 -3.06
N VAL A 75 2.13 -13.39 -3.19
CA VAL A 75 1.18 -13.96 -2.22
C VAL A 75 1.31 -15.48 -2.17
N ALA A 76 1.36 -16.14 -3.33
CA ALA A 76 1.57 -17.58 -3.37
C ALA A 76 2.90 -17.97 -2.70
N LEU A 77 3.96 -17.21 -2.95
CA LEU A 77 5.27 -17.42 -2.36
C LEU A 77 5.25 -17.22 -0.84
N ARG A 78 4.60 -16.16 -0.33
CA ARG A 78 4.47 -15.88 1.11
C ARG A 78 3.78 -17.03 1.86
N LYS A 79 2.79 -17.69 1.23
CA LYS A 79 2.07 -18.84 1.80
C LYS A 79 2.92 -20.11 1.96
N THR A 80 4.05 -20.21 1.26
CA THR A 80 4.92 -21.40 1.33
C THR A 80 5.76 -21.51 2.62
N ASN A 81 5.62 -20.54 3.55
CA ASN A 81 6.43 -20.39 4.77
C ASN A 81 7.96 -20.31 4.52
N ASN A 82 8.37 -20.08 3.26
CA ASN A 82 9.76 -19.87 2.87
C ASN A 82 10.06 -18.37 2.81
N LYS A 83 10.36 -17.80 3.99
CA LYS A 83 10.64 -16.37 4.15
C LYS A 83 11.80 -15.87 3.27
N GLY A 84 12.85 -16.68 3.10
CA GLY A 84 14.03 -16.30 2.33
C GLY A 84 13.74 -16.09 0.83
N SER A 85 12.94 -16.98 0.23
CA SER A 85 12.54 -16.82 -1.18
C SER A 85 11.65 -15.60 -1.39
N TYR A 86 10.77 -15.30 -0.44
CA TYR A 86 9.92 -14.11 -0.50
C TYR A 86 10.73 -12.81 -0.43
N GLU A 87 11.65 -12.70 0.52
CA GLU A 87 12.54 -11.53 0.65
C GLU A 87 13.45 -11.37 -0.58
N GLN A 88 13.97 -12.48 -1.11
CA GLN A 88 14.75 -12.46 -2.35
C GLN A 88 13.93 -11.93 -3.54
N ALA A 89 12.69 -12.38 -3.70
CA ALA A 89 11.81 -11.90 -4.77
C ALA A 89 11.54 -10.39 -4.64
N LEU A 90 11.27 -9.88 -3.43
CA LEU A 90 11.15 -8.44 -3.19
C LEU A 90 12.43 -7.66 -3.53
N SER A 91 13.59 -8.24 -3.23
CA SER A 91 14.89 -7.61 -3.51
C SER A 91 15.18 -7.46 -5.00
N HIS A 92 14.56 -8.26 -5.87
CA HIS A 92 14.72 -8.17 -7.32
C HIS A 92 13.75 -7.20 -7.99
N LEU A 93 12.79 -6.65 -7.26
CA LEU A 93 11.89 -5.65 -7.82
C LEU A 93 12.66 -4.39 -8.22
N ASP A 94 12.35 -3.86 -9.40
CA ASP A 94 12.93 -2.65 -9.96
C ASP A 94 11.86 -1.66 -10.44
N CYS A 95 12.30 -0.43 -10.73
CA CYS A 95 11.42 0.70 -11.01
C CYS A 95 10.68 0.62 -12.34
N SER A 96 10.96 -0.37 -13.20
CA SER A 96 10.30 -0.56 -14.50
C SER A 96 9.07 -1.48 -14.42
N ILE A 97 8.92 -2.24 -13.34
CA ILE A 97 7.89 -3.28 -13.21
C ILE A 97 6.45 -2.73 -13.33
N PHE A 98 6.25 -1.48 -12.92
CA PHE A 98 4.93 -0.83 -12.90
C PHE A 98 4.91 0.47 -13.70
N THR A 99 5.84 0.64 -14.64
CA THR A 99 5.82 1.74 -15.61
C THR A 99 5.14 1.24 -16.89
N ASN A 100 3.82 1.35 -16.94
CA ASN A 100 3.03 1.41 -18.17
C ASN A 100 2.07 2.58 -18.04
#